data_AF-A0A6N7Y2Y9-F1
#
_entry.id   AF-A0A6N7Y2Y9-F1
#
_cell.length_a   1.000
_cell.length_b   1.000
_cell.length_c   1.000
_cell.angle_alpha   90.00
_cell.angle_beta   90.00
_cell.angle_gamma   90.00
#
_symmetry.space_group_name_H-M   'P 1'
#
loop_
_entity.id
_entity.type
_entity.pdbx_description
1 polymer ?
#
loop_
_entity_poly.entity_id
_entity_poly.type
_entity_poly.pdbx_seq_one_letter_code
_entity_poly.pdbx_strand_id
1 'polypeptide(L)' 'MCYLVAKKFGSVGCSALQTTHGQHLVELKKRIIDKVGTDKIQLVTISRPSAYGEYEPYHFCDTEDEFERTVAKM' A
#
# COMPACT_ATOMS: atom_id res chain seq x y z
N MET A 1 6.93 -13.23 -3.93
CA MET A 1 5.68 -12.46 -4.14
C MET A 1 5.31 -11.80 -2.83
N CYS A 2 4.98 -10.52 -2.86
CA CYS A 2 4.65 -9.73 -1.68
C CYS A 2 3.52 -8.76 -2.01
N TYR A 3 3.06 -8.03 -1.01
CA TYR A 3 2.02 -7.03 -1.15
C TYR A 3 2.54 -5.72 -0.58
N LEU A 4 2.38 -4.65 -1.34
CA LEU A 4 2.51 -3.29 -0.82
C LEU A 4 1.16 -2.87 -0.27
N VAL A 5 1.10 -2.53 1.00
CA VAL A 5 -0.12 -2.15 1.70
C VAL A 5 -0.01 -0.71 2.15
N ALA A 6 -1.03 0.08 1.83
CA ALA A 6 -1.20 1.45 2.28
C ALA A 6 -2.41 1.52 3.21
N LYS A 7 -2.19 1.96 4.46
CA LYS A 7 -3.22 2.17 5.47
C LYS A 7 -3.21 3.61 5.92
N LYS A 8 -4.33 4.31 5.83
CA LYS A 8 -4.47 5.66 6.37
C LYS A 8 -4.63 5.62 7.89
N PHE A 9 -3.98 6.55 8.58
CA PHE A 9 -4.10 6.65 10.02
C PHE A 9 -5.53 7.05 10.44
N GLY A 10 -6.07 6.37 11.44
CA GLY A 10 -7.40 6.64 11.98
C GLY A 10 -8.57 6.13 11.11
N SER A 11 -8.32 5.46 9.98
CA SER A 11 -9.35 4.82 9.17
C SER A 11 -9.34 3.30 9.31
N VAL A 12 -10.49 2.69 9.03
CA VAL A 12 -10.64 1.23 8.93
C VAL A 12 -10.26 0.78 7.52
N GLY A 13 -9.55 -0.35 7.41
CA GLY A 13 -9.14 -0.94 6.15
C GLY A 13 -7.86 -0.39 5.54
N CYS A 14 -7.47 -0.98 4.42
CA CYS A 14 -6.29 -0.61 3.66
C CYS A 14 -6.45 -0.88 2.17
N SER A 15 -5.57 -0.30 1.36
CA SER A 15 -5.37 -0.74 -0.02
C SER A 15 -4.13 -1.63 -0.10
N ALA A 16 -4.17 -2.65 -0.95
CA ALA A 16 -3.07 -3.56 -1.18
C ALA A 16 -2.81 -3.77 -2.67
N LEU A 17 -1.54 -3.84 -3.05
CA LEU A 17 -1.09 -4.17 -4.40
C LEU A 17 -0.18 -5.38 -4.34
N GLN A 18 -0.50 -6.42 -5.11
CA GLN A 18 0.37 -7.57 -5.28
C GLN A 18 1.57 -7.20 -6.17
N THR A 19 2.77 -7.52 -5.72
CA THR A 19 4.02 -7.17 -6.40
C THR A 19 5.15 -8.14 -6.06
N THR A 20 6.36 -7.82 -6.49
CA THR A 20 7.58 -8.57 -6.22
C THR A 20 8.61 -7.66 -5.55
N HIS A 21 9.56 -8.24 -4.83
CA HIS A 21 10.70 -7.49 -4.33
C HIS A 21 11.59 -7.07 -5.51
N GLY A 22 12.17 -5.89 -5.42
CA GLY A 22 13.04 -5.36 -6.46
C GLY A 22 13.17 -3.84 -6.39
N GLN A 23 13.95 -3.28 -7.30
CA GLN A 23 14.16 -1.84 -7.42
C GLN A 23 12.85 -1.10 -7.73
N HIS A 24 11.98 -1.67 -8.57
CA HIS A 24 10.69 -1.08 -8.93
C HIS A 24 9.80 -0.83 -7.71
N LEU A 25 9.78 -1.76 -6.74
CA LEU A 25 9.00 -1.60 -5.50
C LEU A 25 9.55 -0.46 -4.63
N VAL A 26 10.88 -0.29 -4.58
CA VAL A 26 11.51 0.81 -3.85
C VAL A 26 11.16 2.14 -4.50
N GLU A 27 11.18 2.22 -5.83
CA GLU A 27 10.82 3.41 -6.59
C GLU A 27 9.33 3.75 -6.43
N LEU A 28 8.43 2.76 -6.52
CA LEU A 28 6.99 2.94 -6.27
C LEU A 28 6.73 3.50 -4.87
N LYS A 29 7.39 2.95 -3.83
CA LYS A 29 7.27 3.47 -2.45
C LYS A 29 7.68 4.94 -2.35
N LYS A 30 8.81 5.30 -2.98
CA LYS A 30 9.29 6.69 -2.99
C LYS A 30 8.29 7.61 -3.68
N ARG A 31 7.81 7.26 -4.88
CA ARG A 31 6.80 8.06 -5.60
C ARG A 31 5.54 8.30 -4.78
N ILE A 32 5.05 7.27 -4.08
CA ILE A 32 3.89 7.39 -3.21
C ILE A 32 4.19 8.35 -2.07
N ILE A 33 5.29 8.14 -1.34
CA ILE A 33 5.67 8.98 -0.19
C ILE A 33 5.85 10.44 -0.61
N ASP A 34 6.50 10.69 -1.75
CA ASP A 34 6.71 12.05 -2.28
C ASP A 34 5.37 12.75 -2.61
N LYS A 35 4.34 11.98 -2.98
CA LYS A 35 3.03 12.50 -3.36
C LYS A 35 2.09 12.72 -2.18
N VAL A 36 2.09 11.84 -1.18
CA VAL A 36 1.10 11.86 -0.07
C VAL A 36 1.68 12.23 1.29
N GLY A 37 3.00 12.19 1.46
CA GLY A 37 3.67 12.36 2.75
C GLY A 37 3.68 11.09 3.61
N THR A 38 4.51 11.06 4.64
CA THR A 38 4.66 9.92 5.57
C THR A 38 3.76 10.02 6.80
N ASP A 39 3.16 11.17 7.01
CA ASP A 39 2.38 11.57 8.18
C ASP A 39 0.90 11.15 8.08
N LYS A 40 0.41 10.84 6.88
CA LYS A 40 -1.01 10.50 6.62
C LYS A 40 -1.27 9.01 6.47
N ILE A 41 -0.28 8.28 5.97
CA ILE A 41 -0.41 6.85 5.67
C ILE A 41 0.76 6.05 6.22
N GLN A 42 0.48 4.81 6.57
CA GLN A 42 1.45 3.76 6.79
C GLN A 42 1.60 2.94 5.50
N LEU A 43 2.83 2.83 5.00
CA LEU A 43 3.17 2.06 3.81
C LEU A 43 4.06 0.88 4.19
N VAL A 44 3.55 -0.35 4.08
CA VAL A 44 4.24 -1.57 4.53
C VAL A 44 4.29 -2.62 3.43
N THR A 45 5.30 -3.50 3.48
CA THR A 45 5.37 -4.66 2.59
C THR A 45 5.19 -5.91 3.41
N ILE A 46 4.20 -6.72 3.06
CA ILE A 46 3.87 -7.97 3.73
C ILE A 46 3.89 -9.13 2.72
N SER A 47 4.18 -10.35 3.18
CA SER A 47 4.21 -11.53 2.31
C SER A 47 2.88 -12.29 2.26
N ARG A 48 2.08 -12.22 3.33
CA ARG A 48 0.82 -12.95 3.49
C ARG A 48 -0.26 -12.08 4.14
N PRO A 49 -1.15 -11.43 3.35
CA PRO A 49 -2.21 -10.55 3.89
C PRO A 49 -3.08 -11.22 4.96
N SER A 50 -3.43 -12.50 4.79
CA SER A 50 -4.23 -13.26 5.75
C SER A 50 -3.59 -13.42 7.14
N ALA A 51 -2.30 -13.15 7.28
CA ALA A 51 -1.61 -13.19 8.57
C ALA A 51 -1.65 -11.85 9.32
N TYR A 52 -2.14 -10.76 8.69
CA TYR A 52 -2.09 -9.40 9.22
C TYR A 52 -3.48 -8.76 9.25
N GLY A 53 -4.37 -9.30 10.10
CA GLY A 53 -5.74 -8.82 10.26
C GLY A 53 -5.86 -7.35 10.69
N GLU A 54 -4.80 -6.74 11.21
CA GLU A 54 -4.80 -5.32 11.61
C GLU A 54 -4.98 -4.35 10.43
N TYR A 55 -4.77 -4.80 9.19
CA TYR A 55 -5.00 -4.01 7.99
C TYR A 55 -6.36 -4.28 7.34
N GLU A 56 -7.16 -5.23 7.84
CA GLU A 56 -8.47 -5.52 7.27
C GLU A 56 -9.48 -4.35 7.45
N PRO A 57 -10.47 -4.23 6.53
CA PRO A 57 -10.62 -4.97 5.27
C PRO A 57 -9.60 -4.54 4.19
N TYR A 58 -9.12 -5.51 3.41
CA TYR A 58 -8.24 -5.28 2.27
C TYR A 58 -9.02 -4.90 1.00
N HIS A 59 -8.63 -3.80 0.37
CA HIS A 59 -8.99 -3.47 -1.01
C HIS A 59 -7.81 -3.75 -1.93
N PHE A 60 -7.87 -4.83 -2.70
CA PHE A 60 -6.81 -5.20 -3.63
C PHE A 60 -6.95 -4.42 -4.94
N CYS A 61 -5.88 -3.73 -5.34
CA CYS A 61 -5.75 -3.08 -6.63
C CYS A 61 -5.00 -3.99 -7.60
N ASP A 62 -5.38 -3.95 -8.87
CA ASP A 62 -4.78 -4.80 -9.90
C ASP A 62 -3.52 -4.17 -10.52
N THR A 63 -3.40 -2.84 -10.44
CA THR A 63 -2.31 -2.08 -11.09
C THR A 63 -1.66 -1.06 -10.15
N GLU A 64 -0.38 -0.73 -10.41
CA GLU A 64 0.33 0.35 -9.70
C GLU A 64 -0.42 1.69 -9.82
N ASP A 65 -0.91 2.01 -11.01
CA ASP A 65 -1.64 3.25 -11.28
C ASP A 65 -2.94 3.37 -10.46
N GLU A 66 -3.70 2.28 -10.37
CA GLU A 66 -4.89 2.23 -9.54
C GLU A 66 -4.54 2.40 -8.06
N PHE A 67 -3.51 1.68 -7.60
CA PHE A 67 -3.04 1.77 -6.23
C PHE A 67 -2.60 3.19 -5.88
N GLU A 68 -1.77 3.83 -6.70
CA GLU A 68 -1.32 5.22 -6.50
C GLU A 68 -2.49 6.20 -6.48
N ARG A 69 -3.51 6.03 -7.35
CA ARG A 69 -4.72 6.87 -7.35
C ARG A 69 -5.56 6.68 -6.10
N THR A 70 -5.68 5.45 -5.60
CA THR A 70 -6.44 5.15 -4.38
C THR A 70 -5.73 5.72 -3.16
N VAL A 71 -4.41 5.53 -3.07
CA VAL A 71 -3.59 6.07 -1.97
C VAL A 71 -3.58 7.60 -1.98
N ALA A 72 -3.56 8.25 -3.15
CA ALA A 72 -3.62 9.71 -3.23
C ALA A 72 -4.95 10.32 -2.73
N LYS A 73 -6.01 9.51 -2.62
CA LYS A 73 -7.32 9.93 -2.10
C LYS A 73 -7.50 9.63 -0.61
N MET A 74 -6.52 8.98 0.01
CA MET A 74 -6.54 8.66 1.44
C MET A 74 -6.35 9.93 2.27
#